data_AF-A0A962UT97-F1
#
_entry.id   AF-A0A962UT97-F1
#
_cell.length_a   1.000
_cell.length_b   1.000
_cell.length_c   1.000
_cell.angle_alpha   90.00
_cell.angle_beta   90.00
_cell.angle_gamma   90.00
#
_symmetry.space_group_name_H-M   'P 1'
#
loop_
_entity.id
_entity.type
_entity.pdbx_description
1 polymer ?
#
loop_
_entity_poly.entity_id
_entity_poly.type
_entity_poly.pdbx_seq_one_letter_code
_entity_poly.pdbx_strand_id
1 'polypeptide(L)' 'VGAEYLLRMLPRGTHDFAKFIRPSELARWTRAADLDTYDLTGLTYNPLTGIYRLDARDVDVNYMVATTRTP' A
#
# COMPACT_ATOMS: atom_id res chain seq x y z
N VAL A 1 -14.95 -3.50 -3.56
CA VAL A 1 -15.20 -4.10 -2.22
C VAL A 1 -13.84 -4.28 -1.57
N GLY A 2 -13.23 -3.18 -1.11
CA GLY A 2 -11.85 -3.16 -0.65
C GLY A 2 -11.81 -3.35 0.85
N ALA A 3 -11.06 -4.32 1.36
CA ALA A 3 -10.78 -4.53 2.78
C ALA A 3 -11.96 -4.39 3.77
N GLU A 4 -13.20 -4.48 3.28
CA GLU A 4 -14.43 -4.22 4.06
C GLU A 4 -14.61 -5.27 5.16
N TYR A 5 -13.80 -6.34 5.09
CA TYR A 5 -13.83 -7.54 5.92
C TYR A 5 -12.46 -8.08 6.32
N LEU A 6 -11.37 -7.32 6.17
CA LEU A 6 -10.05 -7.70 6.71
C LEU A 6 -9.98 -7.50 8.25
N LEU A 7 -10.98 -8.01 9.00
CA LEU A 7 -10.90 -8.39 10.44
C LEU A 7 -11.39 -7.45 11.55
N ARG A 8 -12.33 -6.51 11.35
CA ARG A 8 -12.82 -5.68 12.50
C ARG A 8 -11.68 -4.93 13.27
N MET A 9 -10.46 -4.88 12.73
CA MET A 9 -9.27 -4.41 13.42
C MET A 9 -9.17 -2.88 13.46
N LEU A 10 -9.94 -2.17 12.64
CA LEU A 10 -9.90 -0.71 12.54
C LEU A 10 -11.29 -0.10 12.79
N PRO A 11 -11.40 0.97 13.60
CA PRO A 11 -12.68 1.61 13.89
C PRO A 11 -13.40 2.05 12.62
N ARG A 12 -14.72 1.81 12.55
CA ARG A 12 -15.56 2.36 11.48
C ARG A 12 -15.40 3.89 11.43
N GLY A 13 -15.04 4.43 10.27
CA GLY A 13 -14.93 5.88 10.03
C GLY A 13 -13.50 6.45 9.92
N THR A 14 -12.44 5.65 10.08
CA THR A 14 -11.05 6.12 9.89
C THR A 14 -10.53 6.00 8.45
N HIS A 15 -11.23 5.24 7.60
CA HIS A 15 -10.90 5.11 6.18
C HIS A 15 -11.80 6.01 5.35
N ASP A 16 -11.36 7.24 5.20
CA ASP A 16 -11.81 8.05 4.07
C ASP A 16 -11.06 7.54 2.83
N PHE A 17 -11.71 6.67 2.03
CA PHE A 17 -11.14 6.18 0.77
C PHE A 17 -10.70 7.32 -0.16
N ALA A 18 -11.28 8.52 -0.02
CA ALA A 18 -10.85 9.69 -0.79
C ALA A 18 -9.44 10.17 -0.42
N LYS A 19 -8.90 9.76 0.74
CA LYS A 19 -7.52 10.03 1.16
C LYS A 19 -6.52 8.95 0.72
N PHE A 20 -6.99 7.86 0.09
CA PHE A 20 -6.10 6.84 -0.43
C PHE A 20 -5.36 7.39 -1.66
N ILE A 21 -4.05 7.58 -1.52
CA ILE A 21 -3.18 7.96 -2.62
C ILE A 21 -3.06 6.76 -3.55
N ARG A 22 -3.41 6.91 -4.83
CA ARG A 22 -3.21 5.81 -5.79
C ARG A 22 -1.72 5.60 -6.07
N PRO A 23 -1.27 4.37 -6.36
CA PRO A 23 0.12 4.11 -6.72
C PRO A 23 0.66 5.02 -7.84
N SER A 24 -0.17 5.33 -8.84
CA SER A 24 0.19 6.24 -9.93
C SER A 24 0.39 7.69 -9.49
N GLU A 25 -0.35 8.14 -8.46
CA GLU A 25 -0.21 9.48 -7.90
C GLU A 25 1.08 9.59 -7.09
N LEU A 26 1.36 8.60 -6.24
CA LEU A 26 2.62 8.54 -5.51
C LEU A 26 3.81 8.45 -6.47
N ALA A 27 3.74 7.58 -7.49
CA ALA A 27 4.80 7.43 -8.48
C ALA A 27 5.06 8.73 -9.29
N ARG A 28 4.05 9.58 -9.44
CA ARG A 28 4.25 10.91 -10.04
C ARG A 28 4.99 11.84 -9.07
N TRP A 29 4.64 11.81 -7.79
CA TRP A 29 5.29 12.63 -6.76
C TRP A 29 6.73 12.21 -6.48
N THR A 30 7.03 10.91 -6.51
CA THR A 30 8.41 10.40 -6.34
C THR A 30 9.32 10.93 -7.45
N ARG A 31 8.88 10.84 -8.72
CA ARG A 31 9.62 11.41 -9.86
C ARG A 31 9.81 12.92 -9.73
N ALA A 32 8.76 13.64 -9.29
CA ALA A 32 8.85 15.09 -9.08
C ALA A 32 9.79 15.48 -7.92
N ALA A 33 10.17 14.54 -7.05
CA ALA A 33 11.10 14.72 -5.95
C ALA A 33 12.54 14.22 -6.28
N ASP A 34 12.81 13.92 -7.54
CA ASP A 34 14.05 13.31 -8.03
C ASP A 34 14.36 11.97 -7.34
N LEU A 35 13.32 11.15 -7.17
CA LEU A 35 13.42 9.78 -6.65
C LEU A 35 12.95 8.78 -7.71
N ASP A 36 13.72 7.71 -7.88
CA ASP A 36 13.35 6.57 -8.69
C ASP A 36 12.64 5.51 -7.85
N THR A 37 11.53 4.99 -8.37
CA THR A 37 10.81 3.89 -7.72
C THR A 37 11.51 2.57 -8.04
N TYR A 38 12.08 1.95 -7.01
CA TYR A 38 12.82 0.69 -7.13
C TYR A 38 11.92 -0.53 -7.02
N ASP A 39 10.99 -0.52 -6.05
CA ASP A 39 10.09 -1.65 -5.80
C ASP A 39 8.74 -1.18 -5.26
N LEU A 40 7.71 -1.98 -5.49
CA LEU A 40 6.36 -1.76 -5.00
C LEU A 40 5.76 -3.11 -4.61
N THR A 41 5.32 -3.23 -3.36
CA THR A 41 4.80 -4.48 -2.83
C THR A 41 3.60 -4.26 -1.92
N GLY A 42 2.67 -5.21 -1.92
CA GLY A 42 1.53 -5.27 -1.03
C GLY A 42 1.86 -5.95 0.28
N LEU A 43 0.97 -5.80 1.27
CA LEU A 43 0.98 -6.54 2.51
C LEU A 43 -0.28 -7.41 2.59
N THR A 44 -0.09 -8.72 2.69
CA THR A 44 -1.15 -9.69 2.93
C THR A 44 -1.17 -10.11 4.40
N TYR A 45 -2.36 -10.43 4.92
CA TYR A 45 -2.54 -10.95 6.26
C TYR A 45 -3.23 -12.31 6.23
N ASN A 46 -2.64 -13.31 6.88
CA ASN A 46 -3.27 -14.60 7.07
C ASN A 46 -4.05 -14.62 8.39
N PRO A 47 -5.40 -14.68 8.36
CA PRO A 47 -6.21 -14.63 9.57
C PRO A 47 -6.16 -15.89 10.44
N LEU A 48 -5.74 -17.02 9.89
CA LEU A 48 -5.62 -18.27 10.62
C LEU A 48 -4.32 -18.33 11.42
N THR A 49 -3.24 -17.79 10.87
CA THR A 49 -1.92 -17.80 11.53
C THR A 49 -1.59 -16.48 12.23
N GLY A 50 -2.29 -15.39 11.91
CA GLY A 50 -1.99 -14.04 12.40
C GLY A 50 -0.73 -13.43 11.81
N ILE A 51 -0.20 -14.00 10.71
CA ILE A 51 1.08 -13.59 10.14
C ILE A 51 0.84 -12.65 8.97
N TYR A 52 1.59 -11.54 8.96
CA TYR A 52 1.70 -10.63 7.83
C TYR A 52 2.84 -11.07 6.89
N ARG A 53 2.64 -10.91 5.58
CA ARG A 53 3.66 -11.17 4.56
C ARG A 53 3.61 -10.13 3.46
N LEU A 54 4.77 -9.85 2.87
CA LEU A 54 4.86 -9.06 1.65
C LEU A 54 4.37 -9.89 0.47
N ASP A 55 3.58 -9.28 -0.40
CA ASP A 55 3.10 -9.87 -1.65
C ASP A 55 3.08 -8.82 -2.75
N ALA A 56 3.99 -8.96 -3.72
CA ALA A 56 4.10 -8.04 -4.85
C ALA A 56 2.86 -8.06 -5.78
N ARG A 57 1.97 -9.05 -5.63
CA ARG A 57 0.75 -9.18 -6.44
C ARG A 57 -0.49 -8.56 -5.79
N ASP A 58 -0.43 -8.15 -4.52
CA ASP A 58 -1.58 -7.60 -3.78
C ASP A 58 -1.44 -6.11 -3.48
N VAL A 59 -1.36 -5.29 -4.52
CA VAL A 59 -1.10 -3.84 -4.43
C VAL A 59 -2.36 -2.98 -4.54
N ASP A 60 -3.53 -3.63 -4.68
CA ASP A 60 -4.80 -2.96 -5.01
C ASP A 60 -5.49 -2.35 -3.78
N VAL A 61 -5.20 -2.87 -2.59
CA VAL A 61 -5.83 -2.46 -1.32
C VAL A 61 -4.87 -1.78 -0.36
N ASN A 62 -3.57 -2.09 -0.44
CA ASN A 62 -2.50 -1.45 0.30
C ASN A 62 -1.19 -1.66 -0.46
N TYR A 63 -0.21 -0.78 -0.25
CA TYR A 63 1.10 -0.94 -0.88
C TYR A 63 2.19 -0.21 -0.08
N MET A 64 3.42 -0.68 -0.25
CA MET A 64 4.65 -0.04 0.19
C MET A 64 5.52 0.24 -1.03
N VAL A 65 6.19 1.39 -1.06
CA VAL A 65 7.10 1.77 -2.15
C VAL A 65 8.51 1.95 -1.60
N ALA A 66 9.48 1.31 -2.25
CA ALA A 66 10.90 1.60 -2.06
C ALA A 66 11.35 2.59 -3.14
N THR A 67 12.02 3.66 -2.72
CA THR A 67 12.58 4.65 -3.64
C THR A 67 14.05 4.89 -3.36
N THR A 68 14.80 5.21 -4.40
CA THR A 68 16.21 5.57 -4.31
C THR A 68 16.44 6.89 -5.02
N ARG A 69 17.33 7.72 -4.48
CA ARG A 69 17.88 8.84 -5.24
C ARG A 69 19.05 8.30 -6.05
N THR A 70 18.93 8.30 -7.36
CA THR A 70 20.07 7.99 -8.23
C THR A 70 21.12 9.10 -8.04
N PRO A 71 22.39 8.75 -7.75
CA PRO A 71 23.44 9.73 -7.46
C PRO A 71 23.80 10.62 -8.66
#